data_AF-A0A1J5JAC0-F1
#
_entry.id   AF-A0A1J5JAC0-F1
#
_cell.length_a   1.000
_cell.length_b   1.000
_cell.length_c   1.000
_cell.angle_alpha   90.00
_cell.angle_beta   90.00
_cell.angle_gamma   90.00
#
_symmetry.space_group_name_H-M   'P 1'
#
loop_
_entity.id
_entity.type
_entity.pdbx_description
1 polymer ?
#
loop_
_entity_poly.entity_id
_entity_poly.type
_entity_poly.pdbx_seq_one_letter_code
_entity_poly.pdbx_strand_id
1 'polypeptide(L)'
;MLSPARLCCVWLCCALLFATQARAGDAASANADAKYDRTGDGLVNAEDWARMSEDDKHAYTRDSLLELGLAPDASVGKGRTRQLDYLEGLRAVYGR
;
A
#
# COMPACT_ATOMS: atom_id res chain seq x y z
N MET A 1 -29.20 57.57 6.47
CA MET A 1 -27.74 57.34 6.61
C MET A 1 -27.56 56.09 7.46
N LEU A 2 -27.33 54.94 6.83
CA LEU A 2 -27.09 53.65 7.50
C LEU A 2 -25.59 53.33 7.43
N SER A 3 -24.98 53.06 8.58
CA SER A 3 -23.55 52.76 8.74
C SER A 3 -23.12 51.47 8.02
N PRO A 4 -21.97 51.43 7.33
CA PRO A 4 -21.44 50.24 6.66
C PRO A 4 -20.58 49.33 7.57
N ALA A 5 -20.59 49.55 8.88
CA ALA A 5 -19.58 49.00 9.80
C ALA A 5 -19.82 47.56 10.30
N ARG A 6 -20.60 46.72 9.58
CA ARG A 6 -20.99 45.38 10.09
C ARG A 6 -20.81 44.21 9.10
N LEU A 7 -20.08 44.39 8.01
CA LEU A 7 -19.92 43.34 7.00
C LEU A 7 -18.47 42.87 6.75
N CYS A 8 -17.51 43.29 7.58
CA CYS A 8 -16.10 42.93 7.37
C CYS A 8 -15.65 41.65 8.14
N CYS A 9 -16.38 41.21 9.17
CA CYS A 9 -15.89 40.13 10.05
C CYS A 9 -16.25 38.70 9.63
N VAL A 10 -17.12 38.49 8.64
CA VAL A 10 -17.55 37.12 8.26
C VAL A 10 -16.62 36.50 7.20
N TRP A 11 -15.86 37.33 6.47
CA TRP A 11 -14.97 36.89 5.40
C TRP A 11 -13.51 36.68 5.83
N LEU A 12 -13.22 36.58 7.12
CA LEU A 12 -11.86 36.27 7.62
C LEU A 12 -11.72 34.86 8.21
N CYS A 13 -12.81 34.10 8.41
CA CYS A 13 -12.75 32.80 9.09
C CYS A 13 -12.66 31.58 8.15
N CYS A 14 -12.92 31.73 6.84
CA CYS A 14 -12.88 30.59 5.91
C CYS A 14 -11.48 30.28 5.34
N ALA A 15 -10.50 31.18 5.47
CA ALA A 15 -9.18 31.00 4.87
C ALA A 15 -8.16 30.25 5.77
N LEU A 16 -8.54 29.90 7.00
CA LEU A 16 -7.62 29.30 7.99
C LEU A 16 -7.84 27.79 8.23
N LEU A 17 -8.70 27.12 7.45
CA LEU A 17 -9.14 25.75 7.74
C LEU A 17 -8.72 24.67 6.72
N PHE A 18 -7.78 24.94 5.81
CA PHE A 18 -7.30 23.93 4.84
C PHE A 18 -5.78 23.82 4.74
N ALA A 19 -5.06 24.08 5.83
CA ALA A 19 -3.64 23.77 5.92
C ALA A 19 -3.35 22.73 7.01
N THR A 20 -4.20 21.71 7.15
CA THR A 20 -3.75 20.46 7.75
C THR A 20 -2.97 19.73 6.66
N GLN A 21 -1.67 20.01 6.56
CA GLN A 21 -0.76 19.05 5.96
C GLN A 21 -0.81 17.82 6.87
N ALA A 22 -1.69 16.89 6.53
CA ALA A 22 -1.58 15.51 6.95
C ALA A 22 -0.30 14.99 6.29
N ARG A 23 0.84 15.28 6.91
CA ARG A 23 2.08 14.57 6.67
C ARG A 23 1.82 13.20 7.27
N ALA A 24 1.17 12.34 6.48
CA ALA A 24 1.16 10.91 6.71
C ALA A 24 2.62 10.58 7.02
N GLY A 25 2.87 10.16 8.26
CA GLY A 25 4.21 9.79 8.65
C GLY A 25 4.68 8.79 7.62
N ASP A 26 5.83 9.07 7.02
CA ASP A 26 6.64 8.09 6.31
C ASP A 26 6.99 6.99 7.32
N ALA A 27 6.03 6.15 7.64
CA ALA A 27 6.30 4.74 7.73
C ALA A 27 6.77 4.41 6.32
N ALA A 28 8.07 4.46 6.12
CA ALA A 28 8.74 3.55 5.23
C ALA A 28 8.49 2.12 5.74
N SER A 29 7.21 1.73 5.80
CA SER A 29 6.83 0.35 5.64
C SER A 29 7.42 0.00 4.30
N ALA A 30 8.37 -0.93 4.29
CA ALA A 30 8.94 -1.43 3.06
C ALA A 30 7.77 -1.97 2.23
N ASN A 31 7.29 -1.16 1.29
CA ASN A 31 6.18 -1.52 0.42
C ASN A 31 6.70 -2.64 -0.47
N ALA A 32 6.17 -3.85 -0.29
CA ALA A 32 6.57 -5.01 -1.04
C ALA A 32 6.39 -4.75 -2.55
N ASP A 33 5.30 -4.12 -2.97
CA ASP A 33 5.09 -3.81 -4.38
C ASP A 33 6.21 -2.92 -4.94
N ALA A 34 6.58 -1.84 -4.25
CA ALA A 34 7.65 -0.95 -4.69
C ALA A 34 9.03 -1.64 -4.77
N LYS A 35 9.30 -2.63 -3.91
CA LYS A 35 10.56 -3.39 -3.92
C LYS A 35 10.65 -4.37 -5.09
N TYR A 36 9.52 -4.93 -5.51
CA TYR A 36 9.45 -6.00 -6.49
C TYR A 36 8.91 -5.55 -7.86
N ASP A 37 8.48 -4.30 -8.00
CA ASP A 37 8.11 -3.66 -9.27
C ASP A 37 9.27 -3.74 -10.29
N ARG A 38 9.00 -4.34 -11.45
CA ARG A 38 9.93 -4.53 -12.57
C ARG A 38 9.57 -3.66 -13.78
N THR A 39 8.45 -2.93 -13.74
CA THR A 39 7.93 -2.10 -14.83
C THR A 39 8.01 -0.61 -14.50
N GLY A 40 8.15 -0.25 -13.22
CA GLY A 40 8.30 1.11 -12.72
C GLY A 40 6.97 1.84 -12.52
N ASP A 41 5.85 1.11 -12.42
CA ASP A 41 4.51 1.68 -12.19
C ASP A 41 4.13 1.81 -10.71
N GLY A 42 5.00 1.33 -9.81
CA GLY A 42 4.85 1.36 -8.36
C GLY A 42 4.00 0.22 -7.79
N LEU A 43 3.56 -0.73 -8.61
CA LEU A 43 2.78 -1.90 -8.21
C LEU A 43 3.43 -3.19 -8.71
N VAL A 44 2.99 -4.34 -8.19
CA VAL A 44 3.31 -5.64 -8.79
C VAL A 44 2.09 -6.12 -9.54
N ASN A 45 2.20 -6.16 -10.87
CA ASN A 45 1.19 -6.66 -11.77
C ASN A 45 1.66 -7.98 -12.43
N ALA A 46 0.87 -8.51 -13.38
CA ALA A 46 1.17 -9.76 -14.06
C ALA A 46 2.47 -9.70 -14.90
N GLU A 47 2.82 -8.55 -15.45
CA GLU A 47 4.07 -8.35 -16.20
C GLU A 47 5.29 -8.37 -15.27
N ASP A 48 5.20 -7.73 -14.11
CA ASP A 48 6.24 -7.82 -13.07
C ASP A 48 6.42 -9.26 -12.62
N TRP A 49 5.31 -9.93 -12.32
CA TRP A 49 5.28 -11.34 -11.91
C TRP A 49 5.94 -12.27 -12.94
N ALA A 50 5.69 -12.06 -14.23
CA ALA A 50 6.29 -12.83 -15.30
C ALA A 50 7.82 -12.62 -15.40
N ARG A 51 8.30 -11.45 -14.99
CA ARG A 51 9.73 -11.09 -14.95
C ARG A 51 10.43 -11.52 -13.66
N MET A 52 9.69 -11.91 -12.63
CA MET A 52 10.26 -12.39 -11.36
C MET A 52 10.79 -13.82 -11.46
N SER A 53 11.95 -14.06 -10.84
CA SER A 53 12.42 -15.42 -10.55
C SER A 53 11.50 -16.12 -9.54
N GLU A 54 11.58 -17.44 -9.42
CA GLU A 54 10.82 -18.15 -8.37
C GLU A 54 11.24 -17.72 -6.96
N ASP A 55 12.53 -17.47 -6.73
CA ASP A 55 13.04 -16.95 -5.46
C ASP A 55 12.45 -15.55 -5.16
N ASP A 56 12.37 -14.68 -6.16
CA ASP A 56 11.72 -13.37 -6.02
C ASP A 56 10.24 -13.51 -5.68
N LYS A 57 9.51 -14.44 -6.32
CA LYS A 57 8.10 -14.69 -6.01
C LYS A 57 7.92 -15.16 -4.57
N HIS A 58 8.79 -16.05 -4.09
CA HIS A 58 8.80 -16.49 -2.69
C HIS A 58 9.09 -15.33 -1.73
N ALA A 59 10.04 -14.46 -2.07
CA ALA A 59 10.42 -13.32 -1.25
C ALA A 59 9.33 -12.24 -1.24
N TYR A 60 8.78 -11.88 -2.39
CA TYR A 60 7.64 -10.96 -2.53
C TYR A 60 6.43 -11.42 -1.71
N THR A 61 6.08 -12.71 -1.81
CA THR A 61 5.00 -13.33 -1.03
C THR A 61 5.24 -13.17 0.48
N ARG A 62 6.49 -13.37 0.93
CA ARG A 62 6.84 -13.22 2.35
C ARG A 62 6.76 -11.78 2.82
N ASP A 63 7.36 -10.86 2.06
CA ASP A 63 7.40 -9.44 2.41
C ASP A 63 5.99 -8.85 2.43
N SER A 64 5.14 -9.21 1.44
CA SER A 64 3.73 -8.82 1.40
C SER A 64 2.96 -9.27 2.65
N LEU A 65 3.18 -10.51 3.10
CA LEU A 65 2.53 -11.01 4.31
C LEU A 65 3.02 -10.29 5.56
N LEU A 66 4.32 -10.02 5.66
CA LEU A 66 4.89 -9.27 6.79
C LEU A 66 4.38 -7.84 6.84
N GLU A 67 4.25 -7.16 5.68
CA GLU A 67 3.68 -5.82 5.57
C GLU A 67 2.22 -5.78 6.03
N LEU A 68 1.44 -6.83 5.73
CA LEU A 68 0.07 -7.01 6.21
C LEU A 68 -0.02 -7.39 7.70
N GLY A 69 1.11 -7.52 8.42
CA GLY A 69 1.15 -7.96 9.81
C GLY A 69 0.82 -9.44 10.01
N LEU A 70 0.93 -10.25 8.95
CA LEU A 70 0.63 -11.68 8.96
C LEU A 70 1.90 -12.51 9.08
N ALA A 71 1.89 -13.50 9.98
CA ALA A 71 2.99 -14.45 10.10
C ALA A 71 3.03 -15.37 8.85
N PRO A 72 4.12 -15.35 8.04
CA PRO A 72 4.23 -16.15 6.82
C PRO A 72 4.31 -17.66 7.09
N ASP A 73 4.96 -18.02 8.20
CA ASP A 73 5.23 -19.41 8.57
C ASP A 73 4.10 -20.03 9.41
N ALA A 74 3.02 -19.27 9.69
CA ALA A 74 1.86 -19.80 10.39
C ALA A 74 1.24 -20.96 9.60
N SER A 75 0.95 -22.06 10.29
CA SER A 75 0.27 -23.20 9.65
C SER A 75 -1.16 -22.87 9.31
N VAL A 76 -1.58 -23.24 8.09
CA VAL A 76 -2.95 -23.10 7.58
C VAL A 76 -3.62 -24.48 7.40
N GLY A 77 -3.04 -25.52 8.01
CA GLY A 77 -3.51 -26.90 7.90
C GLY A 77 -2.81 -27.69 6.79
N LYS A 78 -2.97 -29.03 6.80
CA LYS A 78 -2.40 -29.96 5.81
C LYS A 78 -0.87 -29.83 5.61
N GLY A 79 -0.14 -29.43 6.65
CA GLY A 79 1.31 -29.23 6.57
C GLY A 79 1.75 -28.00 5.75
N ARG A 80 0.83 -27.09 5.42
CA ARG A 80 1.11 -25.89 4.64
C ARG A 80 1.26 -24.66 5.53
N THR A 81 2.05 -23.70 5.06
CA THR A 81 2.22 -22.38 5.68
C THR A 81 1.38 -21.35 4.94
N ARG A 82 1.06 -20.24 5.61
CA ARG A 82 0.36 -19.11 5.02
C ARG A 82 1.08 -18.57 3.78
N GLN A 83 2.41 -18.52 3.79
CA GLN A 83 3.19 -18.13 2.61
C GLN A 83 2.92 -19.03 1.41
N LEU A 84 2.90 -20.35 1.59
CA LEU A 84 2.67 -21.27 0.48
C LEU A 84 1.26 -21.13 -0.11
N ASP A 85 0.25 -20.97 0.74
CA ASP A 85 -1.13 -20.69 0.29
C ASP A 85 -1.23 -19.36 -0.45
N TYR A 86 -0.59 -18.31 0.07
CA TYR A 86 -0.60 -16.99 -0.57
C TYR A 86 0.12 -17.03 -1.93
N LEU A 87 1.27 -17.70 -2.01
CA LEU A 87 2.02 -17.89 -3.27
C LEU A 87 1.19 -18.63 -4.32
N GLU A 88 0.45 -19.66 -3.91
CA GLU A 88 -0.45 -20.40 -4.80
C GLU A 88 -1.59 -19.52 -5.31
N GLY A 89 -2.17 -18.69 -4.44
CA GLY A 89 -3.16 -17.69 -4.83
C GLY A 89 -2.61 -16.70 -5.86
N LEU A 90 -1.42 -16.14 -5.64
CA LEU A 90 -0.77 -15.23 -6.58
C LEU A 90 -0.48 -15.91 -7.92
N ARG A 91 -0.01 -17.17 -7.92
CA ARG A 91 0.16 -17.96 -9.15
C ARG A 91 -1.14 -18.12 -9.93
N ALA A 92 -2.26 -18.32 -9.25
CA ALA A 92 -3.57 -18.44 -9.92
C ALA A 92 -4.05 -17.10 -10.52
N VAL A 93 -3.67 -15.97 -9.93
CA VAL A 93 -4.05 -14.63 -10.42
C VAL A 93 -3.15 -14.17 -11.56
N TYR A 94 -1.84 -14.24 -11.39
CA TYR A 94 -0.84 -13.67 -12.29
C TYR A 94 -0.19 -14.68 -13.26
N GLY A 95 -0.33 -15.99 -13.02
CA GLY A 95 0.23 -17.02 -13.89
C GLY A 95 -0.59 -17.35 -15.15
N ARG A 96 -1.52 -16.47 -15.54
CA ARG A 96 -2.41 -16.65 -16.70
C ARG A 96 -1.88 -15.96 -17.94
#